data_AF-A0A7V5TR14-F1
#
_entry.id   AF-A0A7V5TR14-F1
#
_cell.length_a   1.000
_cell.length_b   1.000
_cell.length_c   1.000
_cell.angle_alpha   90.00
_cell.angle_beta   90.00
_cell.angle_gamma   90.00
#
_symmetry.space_group_name_H-M   'P 1'
#
loop_
_entity.id
_entity.type
_entity.pdbx_description
1 polymer ?
#
loop_
_entity_poly.entity_id
_entity_poly.type
_entity_poly.pdbx_seq_one_letter_code
_entity_poly.pdbx_strand_id
1 'polypeptide(L)'
;MLPYEKIAKILRVDKDTIRLLEEKLGALTGKKEAMAKIVEENEAAIRNRLDFLGLGRKINAKQVYDALLSKIEADDTELFKVLGSPSATSSSDWQRVLEIAQNIAGQSEGFFLKKEKAIEFLINQPPQKILQVLNYKNVEEMLVKEDVFEIFSALRFVEGGDWLNEKFFKQYDGLKPSDFEKRKIKVLALPERWAAIAQNFVRHKYHNISHLKELGVIYTIPLSLEISGETLRNFSLILHYFNEIKFYSDLFEKFANDVDGFAQNLISLLRGDIIDKRLSQISSEKTQWLIVQRYLAKDDENDWRLFEPHINPEALHWERAEKILVKVGQSLNNLSADLAFWQNLNWVGDYFQTEAGIDVLVSFNLVDMAMSLVKEKELIKYLYHHQEALWNKIFCEYFGEEKMEELMKENIIKGWFEI
;
A
#
# COMPACT_ATOMS: atom_id res chain seq x y z
N MET A 1 -27.68 14.97 10.31
CA MET A 1 -26.25 15.28 10.37
C MET A 1 -25.89 15.94 9.05
N LEU A 2 -25.18 17.07 9.06
CA LEU A 2 -24.76 17.72 7.81
C LEU A 2 -23.65 16.89 7.13
N PRO A 3 -23.46 17.00 5.80
CA PRO A 3 -22.47 16.18 5.09
C PRO A 3 -21.05 16.27 5.64
N TYR A 4 -20.56 17.49 5.91
CA TYR A 4 -19.24 17.70 6.50
C TYR A 4 -19.11 17.12 7.91
N GLU A 5 -20.19 17.11 8.71
CA GLU A 5 -20.19 16.50 10.05
C GLU A 5 -20.05 14.98 9.98
N LYS A 6 -20.70 14.36 8.98
CA LYS A 6 -20.62 12.92 8.75
C LYS A 6 -19.20 12.51 8.34
N ILE A 7 -18.63 13.21 7.37
CA ILE A 7 -17.25 12.98 6.93
C ILE A 7 -16.26 13.19 8.09
N ALA A 8 -16.42 14.27 8.86
CA ALA A 8 -15.59 14.54 10.04
C ALA A 8 -15.68 13.40 11.07
N LYS A 9 -16.88 12.86 11.33
CA LYS A 9 -17.08 11.70 12.22
C LYS A 9 -16.36 10.45 11.71
N ILE A 10 -16.35 10.19 10.41
CA ILE A 10 -15.65 9.03 9.80
C ILE A 10 -14.12 9.20 9.92
N LEU A 11 -13.61 10.38 9.62
CA LEU A 11 -12.18 10.71 9.67
C LEU A 11 -11.67 10.98 11.09
N ARG A 12 -12.55 11.06 12.09
CA ARG A 12 -12.25 11.39 13.48
C ARG A 12 -11.59 12.78 13.64
N VAL A 13 -11.99 13.74 12.80
CA VAL A 13 -11.48 15.12 12.81
C VAL A 13 -12.52 16.09 13.33
N ASP A 14 -12.07 17.30 13.68
CA ASP A 14 -12.98 18.38 14.00
C ASP A 14 -13.84 18.74 12.78
N LYS A 15 -15.14 18.95 13.01
CA LYS A 15 -16.09 19.26 11.93
C LYS A 15 -15.79 20.59 11.25
N ASP A 16 -15.20 21.55 11.96
CA ASP A 16 -14.79 22.83 11.38
C ASP A 16 -13.64 22.66 10.40
N THR A 17 -12.76 21.67 10.57
CA THR A 17 -11.72 21.34 9.58
C THR A 17 -12.35 21.01 8.23
N ILE A 18 -13.36 20.14 8.19
CA ILE A 18 -14.03 19.75 6.94
C ILE A 18 -14.92 20.88 6.40
N ARG A 19 -15.64 21.59 7.28
CA ARG A 19 -16.48 22.73 6.88
C ARG A 19 -15.67 23.84 6.21
N LEU A 20 -14.59 24.27 6.85
CA LEU A 20 -13.72 25.32 6.32
C LEU A 20 -13.01 24.87 5.04
N LEU A 21 -12.64 23.60 4.95
CA LEU A 21 -12.08 23.01 3.73
C LEU A 21 -13.09 23.10 2.57
N GLU A 22 -14.34 22.72 2.80
CA GLU A 22 -15.40 22.78 1.78
C GLU A 22 -15.69 24.22 1.34
N GLU A 23 -15.76 25.16 2.28
CA GLU A 23 -15.94 26.59 1.99
C GLU A 23 -14.81 27.14 1.10
N LYS A 24 -13.55 26.89 1.47
CA LYS A 24 -12.37 27.39 0.75
C LYS A 24 -12.24 26.76 -0.63
N LEU A 25 -12.29 25.43 -0.71
CA LEU A 25 -12.12 24.72 -1.99
C LEU A 25 -13.34 24.90 -2.89
N GLY A 26 -14.53 25.01 -2.33
CA GLY A 26 -15.75 25.33 -3.07
C GLY A 26 -15.70 26.74 -3.67
N ALA A 27 -15.15 27.72 -2.95
CA ALA A 27 -14.91 29.06 -3.49
C ALA A 27 -13.85 29.08 -4.61
N LEU A 28 -12.77 28.30 -4.46
CA LEU A 28 -11.69 28.23 -5.44
C LEU A 28 -12.08 27.49 -6.73
N THR A 29 -12.76 26.36 -6.60
CA THR A 29 -13.04 25.46 -7.74
C THR A 29 -14.44 25.62 -8.32
N GLY A 30 -15.34 26.32 -7.61
CA GLY A 30 -16.77 26.38 -7.92
C GLY A 30 -17.58 25.15 -7.47
N LYS A 31 -16.93 24.11 -6.94
CA LYS A 31 -17.58 22.85 -6.51
C LYS A 31 -18.05 22.94 -5.04
N LYS A 32 -19.21 23.56 -4.81
CA LYS A 32 -19.70 23.87 -3.46
C LYS A 32 -20.39 22.72 -2.72
N GLU A 33 -20.69 21.61 -3.39
CA GLU A 33 -21.45 20.47 -2.85
C GLU A 33 -20.63 19.17 -2.83
N ALA A 34 -19.29 19.28 -2.79
CA ALA A 34 -18.41 18.13 -2.84
C ALA A 34 -18.64 17.16 -1.66
N MET A 35 -18.83 17.67 -0.43
CA MET A 35 -19.05 16.81 0.73
C MET A 35 -20.42 16.13 0.66
N ALA A 36 -21.44 16.84 0.19
CA ALA A 36 -22.77 16.27 -0.05
C ALA A 36 -22.70 15.11 -1.05
N LYS A 37 -22.03 15.33 -2.18
CA LYS A 37 -21.82 14.31 -3.20
C LYS A 37 -21.06 13.08 -2.66
N ILE A 38 -19.98 13.27 -1.89
CA ILE A 38 -19.24 12.16 -1.29
C ILE A 38 -20.13 11.35 -0.35
N VAL A 39 -20.94 12.00 0.48
CA VAL A 39 -21.87 11.32 1.39
C VAL A 39 -22.95 10.54 0.62
N GLU A 40 -23.53 11.13 -0.42
CA GLU A 40 -24.54 10.47 -1.25
C GLU A 40 -23.97 9.24 -1.98
N GLU A 41 -22.77 9.37 -2.54
CA GLU A 41 -22.07 8.26 -3.20
C GLU A 41 -21.71 7.16 -2.19
N ASN A 42 -21.23 7.51 -0.98
CA ASN A 42 -20.94 6.55 0.09
C ASN A 42 -22.19 5.74 0.46
N GLU A 43 -23.30 6.43 0.72
CA GLU A 43 -24.56 5.78 1.09
C GLU A 43 -25.12 4.92 -0.05
N ALA A 44 -25.02 5.37 -1.29
CA ALA A 44 -25.42 4.59 -2.45
C ALA A 44 -24.55 3.34 -2.60
N ALA A 45 -23.23 3.45 -2.46
CA ALA A 45 -22.31 2.32 -2.50
C ALA A 45 -22.63 1.31 -1.40
N ILE A 46 -22.78 1.76 -0.15
CA ILE A 46 -23.15 0.90 0.98
C ILE A 46 -24.47 0.18 0.70
N ARG A 47 -25.54 0.90 0.32
CA ARG A 47 -26.84 0.29 0.02
C ARG A 47 -26.72 -0.78 -1.06
N ASN A 48 -26.09 -0.45 -2.18
CA ASN A 48 -25.92 -1.36 -3.30
C ASN A 48 -25.15 -2.64 -2.91
N ARG A 49 -24.14 -2.53 -2.04
CA ARG A 49 -23.34 -3.69 -1.59
C ARG A 49 -24.07 -4.53 -0.56
N LEU A 50 -24.81 -3.90 0.35
CA LEU A 50 -25.66 -4.62 1.31
C LEU A 50 -26.77 -5.37 0.59
N ASP A 51 -27.45 -4.73 -0.38
CA ASP A 51 -28.47 -5.37 -1.22
C ASP A 51 -27.88 -6.55 -2.01
N PHE A 52 -26.67 -6.39 -2.58
CA PHE A 52 -25.95 -7.48 -3.25
C PHE A 52 -25.67 -8.67 -2.32
N LEU A 53 -25.31 -8.40 -1.06
CA LEU A 53 -25.09 -9.43 -0.03
C LEU A 53 -26.40 -9.97 0.57
N GLY A 54 -27.56 -9.53 0.09
CA GLY A 54 -28.87 -9.95 0.62
C GLY A 54 -29.17 -9.41 2.02
N LEU A 55 -28.47 -8.36 2.45
CA LEU A 55 -28.64 -7.74 3.75
C LEU A 55 -29.72 -6.64 3.70
N GLY A 56 -30.64 -6.66 4.65
CA GLY A 56 -31.75 -5.70 4.73
C GLY A 56 -31.40 -4.37 5.42
N ARG A 57 -32.41 -3.53 5.67
CA ARG A 57 -32.24 -2.18 6.26
C ARG A 57 -31.98 -2.15 7.77
N LYS A 58 -32.32 -3.22 8.49
CA LYS A 58 -32.09 -3.35 9.94
C LYS A 58 -30.98 -4.35 10.17
N ILE A 59 -29.75 -3.88 10.01
CA ILE A 59 -28.55 -4.68 10.18
C ILE A 59 -27.64 -4.05 11.22
N ASN A 60 -26.99 -4.89 12.00
CA ASN A 60 -26.01 -4.45 12.97
C ASN A 60 -24.60 -4.55 12.37
N ALA A 61 -23.63 -3.90 13.03
CA ALA A 61 -22.24 -3.86 12.58
C ALA A 61 -21.62 -5.25 12.39
N LYS A 62 -21.97 -6.23 13.25
CA LYS A 62 -21.46 -7.61 13.17
C LYS A 62 -21.97 -8.31 11.91
N GLN A 63 -23.26 -8.16 11.57
CA GLN A 63 -23.84 -8.76 10.37
C GLN A 63 -23.20 -8.23 9.09
N VAL A 64 -22.93 -6.92 9.03
CA VAL A 64 -22.21 -6.31 7.89
C VAL A 64 -20.82 -6.90 7.79
N TYR A 65 -20.10 -6.95 8.91
CA TYR A 65 -18.74 -7.45 8.97
C TYR A 65 -18.63 -8.93 8.57
N ASP A 66 -19.48 -9.80 9.14
CA ASP A 66 -19.51 -11.23 8.83
C ASP A 66 -19.81 -11.47 7.33
N ALA A 67 -20.70 -10.68 6.73
CA ALA A 67 -21.03 -10.79 5.31
C ALA A 67 -19.89 -10.33 4.40
N LEU A 68 -19.19 -9.25 4.75
CA LEU A 68 -18.01 -8.80 4.02
C LEU A 68 -16.86 -9.82 4.12
N LEU A 69 -16.66 -10.43 5.30
CA LEU A 69 -15.70 -11.51 5.47
C LEU A 69 -16.06 -12.72 4.61
N SER A 70 -17.31 -13.18 4.66
CA SER A 70 -17.79 -14.29 3.83
C SER A 70 -17.58 -14.03 2.34
N LYS A 71 -17.74 -12.76 1.90
CA LYS A 71 -17.47 -12.36 0.52
C LYS A 71 -15.98 -12.47 0.16
N ILE A 72 -15.08 -12.06 1.06
CA ILE A 72 -13.63 -12.25 0.87
C ILE A 72 -13.28 -13.72 0.73
N GLU A 73 -13.81 -14.59 1.58
CA GLU A 73 -13.52 -16.04 1.53
C GLU A 73 -14.01 -16.68 0.23
N ALA A 74 -15.18 -16.26 -0.25
CA ALA A 74 -15.72 -16.70 -1.53
C ALA A 74 -14.82 -16.27 -2.71
N ASP A 75 -14.43 -15.00 -2.75
CA ASP A 75 -13.58 -14.44 -3.81
C ASP A 75 -12.17 -15.01 -3.77
N ASP A 76 -11.62 -15.23 -2.58
CA ASP A 76 -10.33 -15.88 -2.38
C ASP A 76 -10.33 -17.29 -2.94
N THR A 77 -11.39 -18.06 -2.66
CA THR A 77 -11.56 -19.43 -3.17
C THR A 77 -11.60 -19.46 -4.70
N GLU A 78 -12.29 -18.51 -5.31
CA GLU A 78 -12.39 -18.43 -6.76
C GLU A 78 -11.07 -17.99 -7.40
N LEU A 79 -10.46 -16.93 -6.87
CA LEU A 79 -9.16 -16.45 -7.32
C LEU A 79 -8.08 -17.54 -7.18
N PHE A 80 -8.07 -18.28 -6.08
CA PHE A 80 -7.18 -19.41 -5.85
C PHE A 80 -7.27 -20.45 -6.99
N LYS A 81 -8.49 -20.82 -7.39
CA LYS A 81 -8.70 -21.76 -8.50
C LYS A 81 -8.17 -21.18 -9.81
N VAL A 82 -8.46 -19.91 -10.09
CA VAL A 82 -8.06 -19.24 -11.33
C VAL A 82 -6.55 -19.05 -11.45
N LEU A 83 -5.85 -18.84 -10.32
CA LEU A 83 -4.39 -18.82 -10.27
C LEU A 83 -3.75 -20.22 -10.37
N GLY A 84 -4.56 -21.26 -10.59
CA GLY A 84 -4.11 -22.63 -10.74
C GLY A 84 -3.84 -23.34 -9.42
N SER A 85 -4.55 -22.94 -8.36
CA SER A 85 -4.46 -23.54 -7.00
C SER A 85 -3.02 -23.61 -6.48
N PRO A 86 -2.31 -22.46 -6.40
CA PRO A 86 -0.90 -22.44 -6.06
C PRO A 86 -0.65 -23.00 -4.65
N SER A 87 0.35 -23.87 -4.49
CA SER A 87 0.82 -24.26 -3.16
C SER A 87 1.53 -23.10 -2.48
N ALA A 88 1.09 -22.75 -1.27
CA ALA A 88 1.65 -21.66 -0.49
C ALA A 88 3.17 -21.82 -0.21
N THR A 89 3.68 -23.05 -0.23
CA THR A 89 5.10 -23.37 0.03
C THR A 89 5.91 -23.66 -1.21
N SER A 90 5.34 -23.57 -2.42
CA SER A 90 6.06 -23.85 -3.67
C SER A 90 6.57 -22.55 -4.30
N SER A 91 7.89 -22.43 -4.46
CA SER A 91 8.48 -21.30 -5.20
C SER A 91 7.99 -21.22 -6.64
N SER A 92 7.85 -22.36 -7.33
CA SER A 92 7.42 -22.38 -8.74
C SER A 92 5.97 -21.94 -8.92
N ASP A 93 5.08 -22.29 -7.99
CA ASP A 93 3.69 -21.84 -8.06
C ASP A 93 3.58 -20.33 -7.82
N TRP A 94 4.29 -19.80 -6.83
CA TRP A 94 4.29 -18.35 -6.58
C TRP A 94 5.00 -17.56 -7.67
N GLN A 95 6.01 -18.13 -8.32
CA GLN A 95 6.65 -17.51 -9.48
C GLN A 95 5.62 -17.32 -10.61
N ARG A 96 4.79 -18.34 -10.88
CA ARG A 96 3.69 -18.25 -11.84
C ARG A 96 2.68 -17.17 -11.45
N VAL A 97 2.28 -17.09 -10.18
CA VAL A 97 1.35 -16.06 -9.68
C VAL A 97 1.92 -14.65 -9.88
N LEU A 98 3.20 -14.45 -9.56
CA LEU A 98 3.88 -13.17 -9.74
C LEU A 98 3.95 -12.76 -11.22
N GLU A 99 4.25 -13.71 -12.12
CA GLU A 99 4.31 -13.47 -13.57
C GLU A 99 2.92 -13.13 -14.15
N ILE A 100 1.86 -13.81 -13.67
CA ILE A 100 0.47 -13.47 -14.01
C ILE A 100 0.19 -12.02 -13.58
N ALA A 101 0.48 -11.66 -12.33
CA ALA A 101 0.27 -10.30 -11.82
C ALA A 101 1.08 -9.26 -12.61
N GLN A 102 2.32 -9.58 -12.98
CA GLN A 102 3.18 -8.72 -13.79
C GLN A 102 2.61 -8.44 -15.18
N ASN A 103 2.09 -9.47 -15.84
CA ASN A 103 1.48 -9.36 -17.16
C ASN A 103 0.23 -8.48 -17.10
N ILE A 104 -0.59 -8.68 -16.06
CA ILE A 104 -1.79 -7.88 -15.79
C ILE A 104 -1.45 -6.42 -15.51
N ALA A 105 -0.41 -6.16 -14.71
CA ALA A 105 0.04 -4.82 -14.35
C ALA A 105 0.75 -4.08 -15.50
N GLY A 106 0.97 -4.74 -16.64
CA GLY A 106 1.46 -4.12 -17.87
C GLY A 106 2.98 -4.06 -18.03
N GLN A 107 3.75 -4.99 -17.43
CA GLN A 107 5.22 -5.14 -17.60
C GLN A 107 5.99 -3.80 -17.60
N SER A 108 5.64 -2.89 -16.70
CA SER A 108 6.18 -1.53 -16.71
C SER A 108 7.70 -1.52 -16.49
N GLU A 109 8.37 -0.65 -17.24
CA GLU A 109 9.77 -0.30 -17.02
C GLU A 109 9.89 0.77 -15.93
N GLY A 110 11.05 0.80 -15.28
CA GLY A 110 11.41 1.81 -14.30
C GLY A 110 12.91 2.03 -14.22
N PHE A 111 13.30 3.03 -13.44
CA PHE A 111 14.66 3.48 -13.21
C PHE A 111 15.17 2.91 -11.88
N PHE A 112 16.00 1.87 -11.97
CA PHE A 112 16.38 1.02 -10.84
C PHE A 112 17.89 0.91 -10.71
N LEU A 113 18.36 0.65 -9.50
CA LEU A 113 19.75 0.39 -9.18
C LEU A 113 20.29 -0.77 -10.03
N LYS A 114 21.45 -0.56 -10.64
CA LYS A 114 22.16 -1.55 -11.43
C LYS A 114 22.58 -2.73 -10.58
N LYS A 115 22.58 -3.92 -11.19
CA LYS A 115 23.04 -5.15 -10.53
C LYS A 115 24.48 -5.04 -10.06
N GLU A 116 25.36 -4.41 -10.84
CA GLU A 116 26.78 -4.25 -10.50
C GLU A 116 26.95 -3.40 -9.23
N LYS A 117 26.14 -2.36 -9.07
CA LYS A 117 26.17 -1.51 -7.88
C LYS A 117 25.65 -2.24 -6.65
N ALA A 118 24.60 -3.06 -6.82
CA ALA A 118 24.11 -3.94 -5.77
C ALA A 118 25.18 -4.95 -5.31
N ILE A 119 25.93 -5.53 -6.25
CA ILE A 119 27.08 -6.40 -5.95
C ILE A 119 28.15 -5.65 -5.16
N GLU A 120 28.51 -4.43 -5.59
CA GLU A 120 29.48 -3.58 -4.89
C GLU A 120 29.06 -3.34 -3.43
N PHE A 121 27.77 -3.09 -3.18
CA PHE A 121 27.24 -2.89 -1.83
C PHE A 121 27.40 -4.12 -0.92
N LEU A 122 27.19 -5.32 -1.46
CA LEU A 122 27.40 -6.57 -0.73
C LEU A 122 28.89 -6.82 -0.45
N ILE A 123 29.78 -6.49 -1.39
CA ILE A 123 31.23 -6.63 -1.18
C ILE A 123 31.72 -5.68 -0.09
N ASN A 124 31.27 -4.43 -0.12
CA ASN A 124 31.67 -3.40 0.83
C ASN A 124 31.10 -3.65 2.24
N GLN A 125 29.89 -4.20 2.33
CA GLN A 125 29.23 -4.57 3.59
C GLN A 125 28.70 -6.01 3.53
N PRO A 126 29.59 -7.02 3.68
CA PRO A 126 29.20 -8.42 3.54
C PRO A 126 28.17 -8.87 4.59
N PRO A 127 27.04 -9.49 4.17
CA PRO A 127 25.97 -9.93 5.07
C PRO A 127 26.40 -11.19 5.83
N GLN A 128 26.93 -11.00 7.03
CA GLN A 128 27.57 -12.07 7.80
C GLN A 128 26.62 -13.19 8.20
N LYS A 129 25.36 -12.88 8.54
CA LYS A 129 24.40 -13.91 8.93
C LYS A 129 23.94 -14.71 7.72
N ILE A 130 23.74 -14.08 6.56
CA ILE A 130 23.45 -14.81 5.32
C ILE A 130 24.59 -15.76 4.96
N LEU A 131 25.85 -15.30 5.02
CA LEU A 131 27.02 -16.16 4.76
C LEU A 131 27.05 -17.38 5.68
N GLN A 132 26.78 -17.19 6.98
CA GLN A 132 26.74 -18.27 7.96
C GLN A 132 25.60 -19.26 7.68
N VAL A 133 24.39 -18.77 7.43
CA VAL A 133 23.20 -19.60 7.22
C VAL A 133 23.28 -20.39 5.91
N LEU A 134 23.87 -19.81 4.86
CA LEU A 134 24.09 -20.49 3.58
C LEU A 134 25.42 -21.26 3.50
N ASN A 135 26.23 -21.22 4.57
CA ASN A 135 27.52 -21.91 4.67
C ASN A 135 28.53 -21.51 3.58
N TYR A 136 28.66 -20.21 3.32
CA TYR A 136 29.67 -19.64 2.44
C TYR A 136 30.83 -19.04 3.21
N LYS A 137 32.05 -19.19 2.69
CA LYS A 137 33.26 -18.68 3.36
C LYS A 137 33.41 -17.18 3.28
N ASN A 138 33.01 -16.60 2.15
CA ASN A 138 33.13 -15.17 1.88
C ASN A 138 32.05 -14.72 0.86
N VAL A 139 31.95 -13.40 0.69
CA VAL A 139 30.96 -12.77 -0.18
C VAL A 139 31.19 -13.11 -1.65
N GLU A 140 32.44 -13.27 -2.07
CA GLU A 140 32.79 -13.63 -3.45
C GLU A 140 32.27 -15.02 -3.81
N GLU A 141 32.44 -16.00 -2.93
CA GLU A 141 31.91 -17.35 -3.12
C GLU A 141 30.38 -17.34 -3.22
N MET A 142 29.72 -16.59 -2.35
CA MET A 142 28.26 -16.45 -2.35
C MET A 142 27.76 -15.79 -3.65
N LEU A 143 28.39 -14.70 -4.09
CA LEU A 143 28.00 -13.96 -5.30
C LEU A 143 28.17 -14.76 -6.60
N VAL A 144 29.04 -15.78 -6.62
CA VAL A 144 29.18 -16.72 -7.75
C VAL A 144 28.04 -17.74 -7.79
N LYS A 145 27.49 -18.12 -6.63
CA LYS A 145 26.54 -19.23 -6.50
C LYS A 145 25.09 -18.79 -6.35
N GLU A 146 24.84 -17.56 -5.92
CA GLU A 146 23.50 -17.07 -5.58
C GLU A 146 23.05 -15.91 -6.46
N ASP A 147 21.73 -15.80 -6.68
CA ASP A 147 21.14 -14.63 -7.32
C ASP A 147 21.20 -13.44 -6.34
N VAL A 148 21.87 -12.36 -6.77
CA VAL A 148 22.00 -11.09 -6.02
C VAL A 148 20.66 -10.57 -5.53
N PHE A 149 19.59 -10.68 -6.32
CA PHE A 149 18.27 -10.20 -5.94
C PHE A 149 17.64 -11.04 -4.82
N GLU A 150 17.94 -12.34 -4.75
CA GLU A 150 17.54 -13.17 -3.60
C GLU A 150 18.25 -12.71 -2.33
N ILE A 151 19.57 -12.48 -2.42
CA ILE A 151 20.37 -12.02 -1.27
C ILE A 151 19.85 -10.68 -0.76
N PHE A 152 19.60 -9.72 -1.65
CA PHE A 152 19.05 -8.42 -1.28
C PHE A 152 17.67 -8.53 -0.62
N SER A 153 16.80 -9.39 -1.15
CA SER A 153 15.48 -9.65 -0.57
C SER A 153 15.61 -10.25 0.83
N ALA A 154 16.64 -11.05 1.07
CA ALA A 154 16.92 -11.70 2.35
C ALA A 154 17.52 -10.79 3.42
N LEU A 155 18.17 -9.67 3.06
CA LEU A 155 18.86 -8.81 4.03
C LEU A 155 17.94 -8.40 5.20
N ARG A 156 16.69 -8.02 4.90
CA ARG A 156 15.75 -7.51 5.90
C ARG A 156 15.36 -8.54 6.95
N PHE A 157 15.19 -9.80 6.55
CA PHE A 157 14.72 -10.85 7.44
C PHE A 157 15.85 -11.72 8.02
N VAL A 158 17.07 -11.63 7.48
CA VAL A 158 18.23 -12.36 8.00
C VAL A 158 19.17 -11.46 8.80
N GLU A 159 19.62 -10.34 8.22
CA GLU A 159 20.58 -9.44 8.88
C GLU A 159 19.93 -8.60 9.98
N GLY A 160 18.70 -8.13 9.73
CA GLY A 160 17.90 -7.36 10.67
C GLY A 160 18.04 -5.84 10.48
N GLY A 161 17.10 -5.10 11.10
CA GLY A 161 16.94 -3.66 10.91
C GLY A 161 18.15 -2.84 11.37
N ASP A 162 18.75 -3.18 12.50
CA ASP A 162 19.87 -2.40 13.07
C ASP A 162 21.08 -2.41 12.14
N TRP A 163 21.49 -3.59 11.65
CA TRP A 163 22.60 -3.70 10.71
C TRP A 163 22.31 -2.98 9.39
N LEU A 164 21.09 -3.13 8.87
CA LEU A 164 20.66 -2.45 7.65
C LEU A 164 20.78 -0.93 7.79
N ASN A 165 20.21 -0.37 8.84
CA ASN A 165 20.15 1.09 9.06
C ASN A 165 21.51 1.68 9.45
N GLU A 166 22.26 1.02 10.33
CA GLU A 166 23.50 1.57 10.89
C GLU A 166 24.73 1.31 10.03
N LYS A 167 24.69 0.30 9.15
CA LYS A 167 25.85 -0.11 8.34
C LYS A 167 25.55 -0.17 6.86
N PHE A 168 24.59 -0.97 6.44
CA PHE A 168 24.38 -1.26 5.01
C PHE A 168 23.92 -0.03 4.22
N PHE A 169 22.92 0.69 4.73
CA PHE A 169 22.31 1.82 4.02
C PHE A 169 23.16 3.10 3.99
N LYS A 170 24.24 3.20 4.78
CA LYS A 170 25.20 4.32 4.68
C LYS A 170 25.81 4.45 3.29
N GLN A 171 25.87 3.35 2.54
CA GLN A 171 26.39 3.34 1.18
C GLN A 171 25.49 4.12 0.20
N TYR A 172 24.23 4.33 0.54
CA TYR A 172 23.27 5.03 -0.32
C TYR A 172 23.60 6.53 -0.43
N ASP A 173 24.31 7.10 0.54
CA ASP A 173 24.73 8.50 0.53
C ASP A 173 25.64 8.84 -0.67
N GLY A 174 26.29 7.83 -1.25
CA GLY A 174 27.17 7.96 -2.42
C GLY A 174 26.51 7.62 -3.76
N LEU A 175 25.21 7.30 -3.79
CA LEU A 175 24.53 6.90 -5.02
C LEU A 175 24.39 8.07 -6.00
N LYS A 176 24.61 7.77 -7.27
CA LYS A 176 24.47 8.73 -8.38
C LYS A 176 23.43 8.25 -9.37
N PRO A 177 22.85 9.15 -10.18
CA PRO A 177 21.97 8.76 -11.27
C PRO A 177 22.59 7.72 -12.22
N SER A 178 23.91 7.78 -12.44
CA SER A 178 24.64 6.83 -13.28
C SER A 178 24.67 5.39 -12.73
N ASP A 179 24.37 5.20 -11.46
CA ASP A 179 24.30 3.87 -10.82
C ASP A 179 22.97 3.15 -11.10
N PHE A 180 22.05 3.83 -11.80
CA PHE A 180 20.72 3.34 -12.13
C PHE A 180 20.59 3.09 -13.63
N GLU A 181 19.62 2.26 -14.00
CA GLU A 181 19.32 1.86 -15.37
C GLU A 181 17.81 1.74 -15.59
N LYS A 182 17.38 1.86 -16.84
CA LYS A 182 16.00 1.52 -17.23
C LYS A 182 15.88 0.03 -17.46
N ARG A 183 15.00 -0.62 -16.72
CA ARG A 183 14.64 -2.03 -16.92
C ARG A 183 13.24 -2.33 -16.40
N LYS A 184 12.70 -3.47 -16.80
CA LYS A 184 11.43 -3.98 -16.25
C LYS A 184 11.57 -4.27 -14.75
N ILE A 185 10.45 -4.13 -14.04
CA ILE A 185 10.30 -4.65 -12.67
C ILE A 185 10.63 -6.15 -12.70
N LYS A 186 11.44 -6.64 -11.77
CA LYS A 186 11.73 -8.06 -11.61
C LYS A 186 10.76 -8.66 -10.59
N VAL A 187 10.20 -9.80 -10.93
CA VAL A 187 9.44 -10.62 -9.98
C VAL A 187 10.23 -11.87 -9.60
N LEU A 188 10.17 -12.25 -8.33
CA LEU A 188 10.99 -13.33 -7.79
C LEU A 188 10.29 -14.09 -6.67
N ALA A 189 9.92 -15.34 -6.89
CA ALA A 189 9.63 -16.24 -5.78
C ALA A 189 10.95 -16.77 -5.22
N LEU A 190 11.23 -16.49 -3.94
CA LEU A 190 12.46 -16.96 -3.31
C LEU A 190 12.45 -18.50 -3.25
N PRO A 191 13.62 -19.15 -3.42
CA PRO A 191 13.75 -20.59 -3.21
C PRO A 191 13.29 -21.03 -1.81
N GLU A 192 12.72 -22.22 -1.72
CA GLU A 192 12.11 -22.77 -0.49
C GLU A 192 13.02 -22.77 0.74
N ARG A 193 14.36 -22.84 0.53
CA ARG A 193 15.36 -22.70 1.61
C ARG A 193 15.19 -21.42 2.44
N TRP A 194 14.72 -20.34 1.82
CA TRP A 194 14.50 -19.06 2.50
C TRP A 194 13.28 -19.09 3.42
N ALA A 195 12.31 -19.97 3.19
CA ALA A 195 11.10 -20.07 4.02
C ALA A 195 11.45 -20.48 5.46
N ALA A 196 12.36 -21.45 5.62
CA ALA A 196 12.82 -21.88 6.95
C ALA A 196 13.54 -20.75 7.70
N ILE A 197 14.34 -19.96 6.99
CA ILE A 197 15.10 -18.84 7.56
C ILE A 197 14.16 -17.68 7.93
N ALA A 198 13.17 -17.40 7.10
CA ALA A 198 12.25 -16.29 7.24
C ALA A 198 11.07 -16.56 8.19
N GLN A 199 10.91 -17.78 8.69
CA GLN A 199 9.71 -18.21 9.42
C GLN A 199 9.38 -17.31 10.62
N ASN A 200 10.39 -16.90 11.39
CA ASN A 200 10.21 -15.96 12.50
C ASN A 200 9.82 -14.56 12.00
N PHE A 201 10.47 -14.05 10.96
CA PHE A 201 10.17 -12.73 10.41
C PHE A 201 8.73 -12.65 9.88
N VAL A 202 8.31 -13.66 9.12
CA VAL A 202 6.97 -13.72 8.52
C VAL A 202 5.89 -13.84 9.60
N ARG A 203 6.10 -14.64 10.65
CA ARG A 203 5.16 -14.73 11.78
C ARG A 203 4.93 -13.40 12.49
N HIS A 204 5.96 -12.55 12.62
CA HIS A 204 5.80 -11.24 13.25
C HIS A 204 5.16 -10.20 12.32
N LYS A 205 5.44 -10.26 11.01
CA LYS A 205 4.94 -9.29 10.04
C LYS A 205 3.61 -9.68 9.41
N TYR A 206 3.19 -10.92 9.54
CA TYR A 206 2.00 -11.50 8.91
C TYR A 206 1.96 -11.39 7.38
N HIS A 207 3.06 -11.04 6.70
CA HIS A 207 3.12 -10.92 5.24
C HIS A 207 4.34 -11.70 4.74
N ASN A 208 4.16 -12.49 3.68
CA ASN A 208 5.19 -13.25 2.97
C ASN A 208 5.59 -12.62 1.64
N ILE A 209 5.05 -11.43 1.32
CA ILE A 209 5.33 -10.70 0.08
C ILE A 209 5.90 -9.34 0.45
N SER A 210 6.95 -8.93 -0.27
CA SER A 210 7.57 -7.62 -0.09
C SER A 210 8.20 -7.16 -1.39
N HIS A 211 8.87 -6.02 -1.35
CA HIS A 211 9.50 -5.42 -2.50
C HIS A 211 10.75 -4.62 -2.13
N LEU A 212 11.53 -4.27 -3.13
CA LEU A 212 12.70 -3.39 -3.07
C LEU A 212 12.51 -2.31 -4.14
N LYS A 213 12.17 -1.09 -3.73
CA LYS A 213 11.80 0.01 -4.65
C LYS A 213 12.98 0.39 -5.53
N GLU A 214 14.14 0.54 -4.90
CA GLU A 214 15.41 0.92 -5.51
C GLU A 214 15.90 -0.12 -6.52
N LEU A 215 15.61 -1.41 -6.29
CA LEU A 215 15.97 -2.49 -7.21
C LEU A 215 14.82 -2.87 -8.15
N GLY A 216 13.63 -2.28 -8.02
CA GLY A 216 12.47 -2.66 -8.80
C GLY A 216 12.17 -4.16 -8.70
N VAL A 217 12.23 -4.74 -7.50
CA VAL A 217 11.96 -6.16 -7.26
C VAL A 217 10.70 -6.32 -6.44
N ILE A 218 9.79 -7.19 -6.87
CA ILE A 218 8.69 -7.72 -6.05
C ILE A 218 9.00 -9.19 -5.80
N TYR A 219 8.96 -9.61 -4.54
CA TYR A 219 9.29 -10.99 -4.20
C TYR A 219 8.31 -11.62 -3.22
N THR A 220 8.20 -12.94 -3.32
CA THR A 220 7.44 -13.77 -2.38
C THR A 220 8.37 -14.72 -1.64
N ILE A 221 8.06 -14.97 -0.37
CA ILE A 221 8.64 -16.04 0.44
C ILE A 221 7.61 -17.17 0.41
N PRO A 222 7.96 -18.38 -0.09
CA PRO A 222 7.01 -19.49 -0.21
C PRO A 222 6.73 -20.12 1.15
N LEU A 223 5.89 -19.44 1.94
CA LEU A 223 5.45 -19.85 3.27
C LEU A 223 3.94 -19.64 3.36
N SER A 224 3.21 -20.63 3.88
CA SER A 224 1.80 -20.45 4.24
C SER A 224 1.66 -19.63 5.52
N LEU A 225 0.68 -18.74 5.52
CA LEU A 225 0.26 -17.99 6.70
C LEU A 225 -0.87 -18.70 7.47
N GLU A 226 -1.46 -19.75 6.90
CA GLU A 226 -2.61 -20.49 7.46
C GLU A 226 -3.81 -19.57 7.80
N ILE A 227 -4.04 -18.56 6.96
CA ILE A 227 -5.12 -17.57 7.11
C ILE A 227 -6.16 -17.71 6.00
N SER A 228 -7.43 -17.49 6.34
CA SER A 228 -8.49 -17.36 5.34
C SER A 228 -8.28 -16.07 4.53
N GLY A 229 -8.57 -16.08 3.23
CA GLY A 229 -8.36 -14.91 2.36
C GLY A 229 -6.91 -14.66 1.93
N GLU A 230 -5.99 -15.60 2.17
CA GLU A 230 -4.55 -15.43 1.90
C GLU A 230 -4.27 -15.09 0.44
N THR A 231 -4.91 -15.78 -0.51
CA THR A 231 -4.62 -15.63 -1.94
C THR A 231 -5.05 -14.26 -2.46
N LEU A 232 -6.27 -13.83 -2.17
CA LEU A 232 -6.82 -12.54 -2.55
C LEU A 232 -5.96 -11.42 -1.99
N ARG A 233 -5.66 -11.48 -0.69
CA ARG A 233 -4.81 -10.52 -0.02
C ARG A 233 -3.41 -10.44 -0.67
N ASN A 234 -2.77 -11.58 -0.86
CA ASN A 234 -1.42 -11.67 -1.41
C ASN A 234 -1.38 -11.14 -2.85
N PHE A 235 -2.36 -11.51 -3.67
CA PHE A 235 -2.47 -11.04 -5.04
C PHE A 235 -2.73 -9.52 -5.12
N SER A 236 -3.66 -9.01 -4.31
CA SER A 236 -3.90 -7.56 -4.20
C SER A 236 -2.65 -6.80 -3.76
N LEU A 237 -1.87 -7.35 -2.83
CA LEU A 237 -0.62 -6.75 -2.37
C LEU A 237 0.46 -6.72 -3.47
N ILE A 238 0.58 -7.78 -4.28
CA ILE A 238 1.48 -7.79 -5.44
C ILE A 238 1.10 -6.68 -6.43
N LEU A 239 -0.20 -6.54 -6.74
CA LEU A 239 -0.70 -5.48 -7.62
C LEU A 239 -0.43 -4.08 -7.05
N HIS A 240 -0.59 -3.90 -5.74
CA HIS A 240 -0.23 -2.67 -5.05
C HIS A 240 1.26 -2.35 -5.21
N TYR A 241 2.15 -3.33 -5.01
CA TYR A 241 3.60 -3.12 -5.17
C TYR A 241 4.03 -2.78 -6.60
N PHE A 242 3.33 -3.25 -7.63
CA PHE A 242 3.60 -2.78 -8.99
C PHE A 242 3.36 -1.28 -9.15
N ASN A 243 2.27 -0.77 -8.56
CA ASN A 243 1.93 0.65 -8.62
C ASN A 243 2.88 1.50 -7.77
N GLU A 244 3.22 1.03 -6.58
CA GLU A 244 4.17 1.69 -5.68
C GLU A 244 5.57 1.77 -6.31
N ILE A 245 6.13 0.65 -6.77
CA ILE A 245 7.45 0.64 -7.42
C ILE A 245 7.48 1.57 -8.63
N LYS A 246 6.43 1.56 -9.46
CA LYS A 246 6.36 2.46 -10.62
C LYS A 246 6.34 3.93 -10.20
N PHE A 247 5.55 4.27 -9.19
CA PHE A 247 5.47 5.64 -8.66
C PHE A 247 6.82 6.13 -8.13
N TYR A 248 7.51 5.32 -7.32
CA TYR A 248 8.82 5.68 -6.76
C TYR A 248 9.93 5.69 -7.82
N SER A 249 9.88 4.76 -8.78
CA SER A 249 10.78 4.78 -9.94
C SER A 249 10.68 6.10 -10.71
N ASP A 250 9.47 6.60 -10.96
CA ASP A 250 9.27 7.89 -11.64
C ASP A 250 9.89 9.05 -10.87
N LEU A 251 9.84 8.99 -9.54
CA LEU A 251 10.48 9.98 -8.67
C LEU A 251 12.00 9.86 -8.72
N PHE A 252 12.55 8.65 -8.70
CA PHE A 252 13.99 8.45 -8.85
C PHE A 252 14.48 9.00 -10.19
N GLU A 253 13.76 8.72 -11.28
CA GLU A 253 14.09 9.27 -12.60
C GLU A 253 13.94 10.79 -12.63
N LYS A 254 12.91 11.36 -12.01
CA LYS A 254 12.73 12.82 -11.91
C LYS A 254 13.91 13.48 -11.19
N PHE A 255 14.32 12.93 -10.05
CA PHE A 255 15.44 13.45 -9.25
C PHE A 255 16.81 13.14 -9.85
N ALA A 256 16.90 12.29 -10.88
CA ALA A 256 18.14 12.05 -11.60
C ALA A 256 18.73 13.31 -12.26
N ASN A 257 17.89 14.34 -12.49
CA ASN A 257 18.32 15.64 -13.01
C ASN A 257 19.01 16.53 -11.96
N ASP A 258 18.84 16.23 -10.67
CA ASP A 258 19.50 16.91 -9.55
C ASP A 258 20.61 16.00 -9.00
N VAL A 259 21.77 16.02 -9.66
CA VAL A 259 22.89 15.10 -9.36
C VAL A 259 23.38 15.23 -7.92
N ASP A 260 23.40 16.45 -7.38
CA ASP A 260 23.91 16.72 -6.03
C ASP A 260 22.89 16.31 -4.95
N GLY A 261 21.59 16.49 -5.21
CA GLY A 261 20.51 16.10 -4.30
C GLY A 261 20.00 14.66 -4.46
N PHE A 262 20.42 13.94 -5.50
CA PHE A 262 19.85 12.64 -5.87
C PHE A 262 19.86 11.62 -4.72
N ALA A 263 21.01 11.38 -4.10
CA ALA A 263 21.15 10.42 -3.01
C ALA A 263 20.25 10.76 -1.82
N GLN A 264 20.23 12.04 -1.41
CA GLN A 264 19.43 12.50 -0.29
C GLN A 264 17.93 12.35 -0.56
N ASN A 265 17.47 12.71 -1.76
CA ASN A 265 16.09 12.56 -2.18
C ASN A 265 15.68 11.07 -2.25
N LEU A 266 16.54 10.23 -2.83
CA LEU A 266 16.35 8.78 -2.88
C LEU A 266 16.18 8.19 -1.47
N ILE A 267 17.09 8.52 -0.54
CA ILE A 267 17.04 8.02 0.85
C ILE A 267 15.75 8.48 1.55
N SER A 268 15.38 9.76 1.39
CA SER A 268 14.14 10.32 1.94
C SER A 268 12.90 9.54 1.47
N LEU A 269 12.83 9.24 0.17
CA LEU A 269 11.75 8.46 -0.43
C LEU A 269 11.69 7.02 0.09
N LEU A 270 12.85 6.35 0.22
CA LEU A 270 12.91 4.97 0.71
C LEU A 270 12.53 4.86 2.18
N ARG A 271 12.87 5.86 3.01
CA ARG A 271 12.46 5.94 4.41
C ARG A 271 10.98 6.32 4.58
N GLY A 272 10.38 6.95 3.58
CA GLY A 272 9.05 7.55 3.69
C GLY A 272 9.05 8.73 4.66
N ASP A 273 10.07 9.59 4.56
CA ASP A 273 10.17 10.79 5.39
C ASP A 273 8.92 11.67 5.19
N ILE A 274 8.46 12.25 6.29
CA ILE A 274 7.31 13.15 6.32
C ILE A 274 7.65 14.34 7.21
N ILE A 275 6.90 15.42 7.04
CA ILE A 275 7.08 16.60 7.87
C ILE A 275 6.89 16.27 9.36
N ASP A 276 7.84 16.69 10.18
CA ASP A 276 7.91 16.42 11.62
C ASP A 276 7.41 17.61 12.47
N LYS A 277 7.23 18.77 11.85
CA LYS A 277 6.81 20.02 12.50
C LYS A 277 5.45 20.45 12.00
N ARG A 278 4.61 20.90 12.93
CA ARG A 278 3.42 21.67 12.58
C ARG A 278 3.86 22.98 11.94
N LEU A 279 3.38 23.21 10.73
CA LEU A 279 3.58 24.48 10.05
C LEU A 279 2.70 25.53 10.74
N SER A 280 3.25 26.73 10.97
CA SER A 280 2.42 27.87 11.36
C SER A 280 1.35 28.08 10.30
N GLN A 281 0.11 28.40 10.68
CA GLN A 281 -0.92 28.76 9.71
C GLN A 281 -0.44 29.94 8.87
N ILE A 282 0.03 29.67 7.65
CA ILE A 282 0.51 30.68 6.72
C ILE A 282 -0.71 31.13 5.91
N SER A 283 -1.17 32.36 6.18
CA SER A 283 -2.31 33.02 5.54
C SER A 283 -3.69 32.38 5.78
N SER A 284 -4.70 33.22 6.07
CA SER A 284 -6.10 32.79 6.17
C SER A 284 -6.69 32.35 4.82
N GLU A 285 -6.08 32.74 3.71
CA GLU A 285 -6.64 32.62 2.36
C GLU A 285 -6.36 31.26 1.71
N LYS A 286 -5.28 30.58 2.08
CA LYS A 286 -4.88 29.31 1.48
C LYS A 286 -5.28 28.11 2.32
N THR A 287 -5.28 26.94 1.70
CA THR A 287 -5.45 25.66 2.37
C THR A 287 -4.16 24.85 2.26
N GLN A 288 -3.61 24.48 3.40
CA GLN A 288 -2.45 23.60 3.46
C GLN A 288 -2.88 22.13 3.35
N TRP A 289 -2.15 21.37 2.56
CA TRP A 289 -2.31 19.92 2.41
C TRP A 289 -0.98 19.22 2.69
N LEU A 290 -1.00 18.22 3.56
CA LEU A 290 0.17 17.37 3.82
C LEU A 290 0.27 16.24 2.78
N ILE A 291 1.47 15.71 2.59
CA ILE A 291 1.71 14.46 1.88
C ILE A 291 2.22 13.45 2.90
N VAL A 292 1.37 12.46 3.19
CA VAL A 292 1.64 11.42 4.18
C VAL A 292 1.96 10.13 3.44
N GLN A 293 3.25 9.79 3.33
CA GLN A 293 3.73 8.66 2.52
C GLN A 293 3.62 7.29 3.21
N ARG A 294 3.15 7.24 4.46
CA ARG A 294 3.12 6.02 5.27
C ARG A 294 1.85 5.99 6.11
N TYR A 295 1.41 4.79 6.48
CA TYR A 295 0.26 4.61 7.36
C TYR A 295 0.60 4.93 8.82
N LEU A 296 0.53 6.21 9.20
CA LEU A 296 0.91 6.65 10.55
C LEU A 296 0.08 5.99 11.65
N ALA A 297 -1.18 5.68 11.37
CA ALA A 297 -2.04 4.99 12.33
C ALA A 297 -1.56 3.58 12.72
N LYS A 298 -0.62 2.97 11.97
CA LYS A 298 0.05 1.72 12.37
C LYS A 298 1.00 1.92 13.56
N ASP A 299 1.59 3.12 13.66
CA ASP A 299 2.55 3.49 14.69
C ASP A 299 1.86 4.24 15.84
N ASP A 300 1.02 5.23 15.50
CA ASP A 300 0.21 6.01 16.43
C ASP A 300 -1.11 6.44 15.75
N GLU A 301 -2.24 5.88 16.20
CA GLU A 301 -3.57 6.22 15.68
C GLU A 301 -4.02 7.65 16.00
N ASN A 302 -3.33 8.33 16.92
CA ASN A 302 -3.57 9.69 17.34
C ASN A 302 -2.50 10.66 16.81
N ASP A 303 -1.70 10.24 15.82
CA ASP A 303 -0.74 11.12 15.17
C ASP A 303 -1.46 12.36 14.60
N TRP A 304 -0.96 13.54 14.94
CA TRP A 304 -1.63 14.79 14.60
C TRP A 304 -1.87 14.99 13.09
N ARG A 305 -1.01 14.41 12.25
CA ARG A 305 -1.07 14.56 10.79
C ARG A 305 -2.29 13.86 10.19
N LEU A 306 -2.80 12.83 10.88
CA LEU A 306 -4.02 12.12 10.50
C LEU A 306 -5.27 13.02 10.58
N PHE A 307 -5.19 14.11 11.35
CA PHE A 307 -6.31 15.02 11.58
C PHE A 307 -6.21 16.35 10.81
N GLU A 308 -5.22 16.50 9.95
CA GLU A 308 -5.04 17.64 9.05
C GLU A 308 -5.43 17.25 7.62
N PRO A 309 -5.81 18.18 6.73
CA PRO A 309 -5.97 17.87 5.30
C PRO A 309 -4.69 17.28 4.71
N HIS A 310 -4.78 16.09 4.13
CA HIS A 310 -3.64 15.40 3.55
C HIS A 310 -4.04 14.51 2.39
N ILE A 311 -3.04 14.12 1.60
CA ILE A 311 -3.14 13.09 0.59
C ILE A 311 -2.08 12.01 0.82
N ASN A 312 -2.41 10.77 0.44
CA ASN A 312 -1.61 9.60 0.74
C ASN A 312 -1.29 8.78 -0.54
N PRO A 313 -0.01 8.69 -0.95
CA PRO A 313 0.40 7.88 -2.10
C PRO A 313 0.08 6.38 -1.94
N GLU A 314 0.18 5.81 -0.74
CA GLU A 314 -0.13 4.41 -0.50
C GLU A 314 -1.60 4.10 -0.81
N ALA A 315 -2.52 4.99 -0.41
CA ALA A 315 -3.94 4.85 -0.72
C ALA A 315 -4.21 4.94 -2.24
N LEU A 316 -3.47 5.77 -2.98
CA LEU A 316 -3.51 5.83 -4.44
C LEU A 316 -3.02 4.51 -5.07
N HIS A 317 -1.95 3.90 -4.54
CA HIS A 317 -1.42 2.63 -5.04
C HIS A 317 -2.43 1.48 -4.84
N TRP A 318 -3.13 1.45 -3.70
CA TRP A 318 -4.21 0.49 -3.47
C TRP A 318 -5.41 0.72 -4.39
N GLU A 319 -5.82 1.97 -4.60
CA GLU A 319 -6.92 2.28 -5.52
C GLU A 319 -6.63 1.75 -6.93
N ARG A 320 -5.39 1.90 -7.41
CA ARG A 320 -4.95 1.33 -8.70
C ARG A 320 -4.91 -0.18 -8.69
N ALA A 321 -4.45 -0.80 -7.60
CA ALA A 321 -4.45 -2.24 -7.44
C ALA A 321 -5.88 -2.82 -7.50
N GLU A 322 -6.84 -2.19 -6.84
CA GLU A 322 -8.26 -2.57 -6.89
C GLU A 322 -8.83 -2.40 -8.30
N LYS A 323 -8.57 -1.28 -8.98
CA LYS A 323 -8.97 -1.08 -10.39
C LYS A 323 -8.42 -2.18 -11.30
N ILE A 324 -7.17 -2.61 -11.07
CA ILE A 324 -6.56 -3.70 -11.82
C ILE A 324 -7.23 -5.04 -11.46
N LEU A 325 -7.42 -5.35 -10.18
CA LEU A 325 -8.08 -6.57 -9.71
C LEU A 325 -9.46 -6.77 -10.36
N VAL A 326 -10.25 -5.72 -10.49
CA VAL A 326 -11.56 -5.76 -11.16
C VAL A 326 -11.41 -6.06 -12.66
N LYS A 327 -10.44 -5.45 -13.35
CA LYS A 327 -10.14 -5.71 -14.77
C LYS A 327 -9.66 -7.16 -14.99
N VAL A 328 -8.97 -7.74 -14.01
CA VAL A 328 -8.55 -9.14 -14.03
C VAL A 328 -9.75 -10.06 -14.02
N GLY A 329 -10.73 -9.81 -13.14
CA GLY A 329 -11.96 -10.58 -13.10
C GLY A 329 -12.69 -10.59 -14.46
N GLN A 330 -12.63 -9.48 -15.19
CA GLN A 330 -13.18 -9.37 -16.55
C GLN A 330 -12.41 -10.18 -17.60
N SER A 331 -11.10 -10.36 -17.42
CA SER A 331 -10.22 -11.01 -18.40
C SER A 331 -10.03 -12.51 -18.16
N LEU A 332 -10.20 -12.95 -16.92
CA LEU A 332 -10.14 -14.36 -16.51
C LEU A 332 -11.56 -14.91 -16.46
N ASN A 333 -12.04 -15.38 -17.62
CA ASN A 333 -13.39 -15.93 -17.91
C ASN A 333 -14.14 -16.52 -16.69
N ASN A 334 -14.88 -15.65 -15.99
CA ASN A 334 -16.01 -15.86 -15.04
C ASN A 334 -15.92 -15.13 -13.68
N LEU A 335 -14.79 -14.50 -13.32
CA LEU A 335 -14.60 -13.78 -12.04
C LEU A 335 -15.16 -12.34 -12.01
N SER A 336 -15.74 -11.87 -13.13
CA SER A 336 -15.94 -10.44 -13.37
C SER A 336 -17.01 -9.81 -12.48
N ALA A 337 -18.10 -10.53 -12.22
CA ALA A 337 -19.20 -10.07 -11.38
C ALA A 337 -18.80 -10.05 -9.90
N ASP A 338 -17.99 -11.03 -9.47
CA ASP A 338 -17.65 -11.22 -8.06
C ASP A 338 -16.56 -10.26 -7.60
N LEU A 339 -15.49 -10.04 -8.38
CA LEU A 339 -14.45 -9.06 -8.01
C LEU A 339 -14.91 -7.61 -8.21
N ALA A 340 -15.87 -7.34 -9.11
CA ALA A 340 -16.47 -6.02 -9.27
C ALA A 340 -17.20 -5.54 -8.00
N PHE A 341 -17.55 -6.44 -7.08
CA PHE A 341 -18.03 -6.07 -5.75
C PHE A 341 -17.09 -5.08 -5.07
N TRP A 342 -15.77 -5.30 -5.12
CA TRP A 342 -14.80 -4.45 -4.42
C TRP A 342 -14.50 -3.12 -5.12
N GLN A 343 -15.02 -2.93 -6.33
CA GLN A 343 -14.73 -1.73 -7.11
C GLN A 343 -15.18 -0.47 -6.38
N ASN A 344 -14.25 0.48 -6.22
CA ASN A 344 -14.50 1.81 -5.66
C ASN A 344 -15.07 1.76 -4.22
N LEU A 345 -14.63 0.78 -3.42
CA LEU A 345 -15.00 0.65 -2.01
C LEU A 345 -13.89 1.08 -1.05
N ASN A 346 -12.69 1.40 -1.55
CA ASN A 346 -11.54 1.79 -0.73
C ASN A 346 -11.84 2.94 0.25
N TRP A 347 -12.65 3.93 -0.15
CA TRP A 347 -13.03 5.09 0.69
C TRP A 347 -14.42 4.95 1.33
N VAL A 348 -15.08 3.80 1.17
CA VAL A 348 -16.47 3.60 1.60
C VAL A 348 -16.53 3.02 3.02
N GLY A 349 -17.38 3.62 3.85
CA GLY A 349 -17.62 3.16 5.22
C GLY A 349 -18.61 4.04 5.97
N ASP A 350 -19.23 3.49 7.00
CA ASP A 350 -20.16 4.24 7.87
C ASP A 350 -20.32 3.59 9.24
N TYR A 351 -20.97 4.31 10.14
CA TYR A 351 -21.31 3.83 11.46
C TYR A 351 -22.56 2.93 11.43
N PHE A 352 -22.41 1.73 11.97
CA PHE A 352 -23.51 0.80 12.20
C PHE A 352 -23.65 0.55 13.70
N GLN A 353 -24.88 0.32 14.15
CA GLN A 353 -25.11 -0.01 15.55
C GLN A 353 -24.73 -1.45 15.82
N THR A 354 -24.08 -1.69 16.96
CA THR A 354 -23.96 -3.01 17.58
C THR A 354 -25.29 -3.44 18.20
N GLU A 355 -25.38 -4.70 18.63
CA GLU A 355 -26.56 -5.20 19.38
C GLU A 355 -26.81 -4.41 20.67
N ALA A 356 -25.75 -3.84 21.26
CA ALA A 356 -25.81 -2.98 22.44
C ALA A 356 -26.18 -1.51 22.11
N GLY A 357 -26.46 -1.18 20.84
CA GLY A 357 -26.79 0.18 20.41
C GLY A 357 -25.60 1.14 20.30
N ILE A 358 -24.37 0.62 20.42
CA ILE A 358 -23.13 1.40 20.26
C ILE A 358 -22.80 1.55 18.78
N ASP A 359 -22.57 2.77 18.33
CA ASP A 359 -22.10 3.10 16.98
C ASP A 359 -20.66 2.61 16.76
N VAL A 360 -20.45 1.88 15.66
CA VAL A 360 -19.15 1.36 15.25
C VAL A 360 -18.93 1.65 13.78
N LEU A 361 -17.79 2.25 13.44
CA LEU A 361 -17.38 2.43 12.05
C LEU A 361 -17.04 1.08 11.42
N VAL A 362 -17.68 0.77 10.30
CA VAL A 362 -17.39 -0.39 9.46
C VAL A 362 -16.84 0.10 8.13
N SER A 363 -15.64 -0.37 7.80
CA SER A 363 -14.96 -0.12 6.52
C SER A 363 -15.41 -1.16 5.49
N PHE A 364 -15.67 -0.71 4.26
CA PHE A 364 -15.90 -1.59 3.10
C PHE A 364 -14.62 -1.77 2.25
N ASN A 365 -13.50 -1.20 2.72
CA ASN A 365 -12.20 -1.32 2.06
C ASN A 365 -11.71 -2.78 2.08
N LEU A 366 -11.36 -3.30 0.90
CA LEU A 366 -10.91 -4.70 0.73
C LEU A 366 -9.72 -5.03 1.63
N VAL A 367 -8.74 -4.13 1.73
CA VAL A 367 -7.50 -4.36 2.48
C VAL A 367 -7.76 -4.35 3.97
N ASP A 368 -8.56 -3.41 4.47
CA ASP A 368 -8.98 -3.38 5.88
C ASP A 368 -9.68 -4.69 6.26
N MET A 369 -10.59 -5.17 5.42
CA MET A 369 -11.34 -6.40 5.66
C MET A 369 -10.43 -7.65 5.58
N ALA A 370 -9.57 -7.75 4.56
CA ALA A 370 -8.64 -8.86 4.40
C ALA A 370 -7.60 -8.91 5.54
N MET A 371 -7.11 -7.77 5.99
CA MET A 371 -6.20 -7.68 7.14
C MET A 371 -6.89 -8.05 8.46
N SER A 372 -8.19 -7.79 8.57
CA SER A 372 -8.94 -8.17 9.75
C SER A 372 -9.15 -9.69 9.88
N LEU A 373 -9.18 -10.46 8.76
CA LEU A 373 -9.17 -11.94 8.81
C LEU A 373 -7.89 -12.48 9.47
N VAL A 374 -6.74 -11.89 9.13
CA VAL A 374 -5.43 -12.28 9.70
C VAL A 374 -5.42 -12.12 11.22
N LYS A 375 -6.18 -11.15 11.72
CA LYS A 375 -6.23 -10.74 13.12
C LYS A 375 -7.57 -11.01 13.78
N GLU A 376 -8.37 -11.92 13.24
CA GLU A 376 -9.72 -12.21 13.74
C GLU A 376 -9.70 -12.55 15.24
N LYS A 377 -8.66 -13.30 15.67
CA LYS A 377 -8.42 -13.67 17.07
C LYS A 377 -8.01 -12.49 17.97
N GLU A 378 -7.50 -11.40 17.41
CA GLU A 378 -7.07 -10.19 18.12
C GLU A 378 -8.16 -9.10 18.16
N LEU A 379 -9.29 -9.27 17.45
CA LEU A 379 -10.40 -8.30 17.35
C LEU A 379 -9.98 -6.89 16.89
N ILE A 380 -8.83 -6.77 16.22
CA ILE A 380 -8.28 -5.50 15.77
C ILE A 380 -9.01 -5.06 14.50
N LYS A 381 -9.64 -3.88 14.54
CA LYS A 381 -10.28 -3.26 13.38
C LYS A 381 -9.27 -2.40 12.64
N TYR A 382 -9.00 -2.77 11.40
CA TYR A 382 -8.25 -1.93 10.48
C TYR A 382 -9.20 -0.91 9.87
N LEU A 383 -8.94 0.38 10.08
CA LEU A 383 -9.73 1.48 9.53
C LEU A 383 -8.88 2.50 8.77
N TYR A 384 -7.55 2.39 8.87
CA TYR A 384 -6.67 3.43 8.38
C TYR A 384 -6.56 3.41 6.85
N HIS A 385 -6.69 2.28 6.15
CA HIS A 385 -6.66 2.34 4.68
C HIS A 385 -7.89 3.08 4.15
N HIS A 386 -9.06 2.83 4.76
CA HIS A 386 -10.29 3.55 4.46
C HIS A 386 -10.19 5.05 4.69
N GLN A 387 -9.69 5.48 5.85
CA GLN A 387 -9.60 6.90 6.19
C GLN A 387 -8.63 7.65 5.26
N GLU A 388 -7.48 7.06 4.94
CA GLU A 388 -6.53 7.64 3.99
C GLU A 388 -7.10 7.72 2.56
N ALA A 389 -7.86 6.70 2.13
CA ALA A 389 -8.56 6.71 0.86
C ALA A 389 -9.67 7.77 0.81
N LEU A 390 -10.38 8.01 1.92
CA LEU A 390 -11.40 9.05 2.01
C LEU A 390 -10.78 10.46 1.93
N TRP A 391 -9.62 10.67 2.51
CA TRP A 391 -8.87 11.93 2.32
C TRP A 391 -8.49 12.16 0.86
N ASN A 392 -7.97 11.15 0.17
CA ASN A 392 -7.73 11.22 -1.28
C ASN A 392 -9.02 11.50 -2.06
N LYS A 393 -10.14 10.84 -1.72
CA LYS A 393 -11.45 11.06 -2.36
C LYS A 393 -11.92 12.50 -2.22
N ILE A 394 -11.76 13.11 -1.04
CA ILE A 394 -12.07 14.53 -0.82
C ILE A 394 -11.26 15.39 -1.79
N PHE A 395 -9.94 15.19 -1.85
CA PHE A 395 -9.09 15.96 -2.76
C PHE A 395 -9.49 15.78 -4.23
N CYS A 396 -9.70 14.53 -4.65
CA CYS A 396 -10.09 14.16 -6.01
C CYS A 396 -11.44 14.75 -6.43
N GLU A 397 -12.38 14.91 -5.51
CA GLU A 397 -13.66 15.53 -5.83
C GLU A 397 -13.48 16.99 -6.29
N TYR A 398 -12.49 17.70 -5.74
CA TYR A 398 -12.15 19.06 -6.15
C TYR A 398 -11.26 19.10 -7.40
N PHE A 399 -10.18 18.32 -7.43
CA PHE A 399 -9.09 18.51 -8.42
C PHE A 399 -8.86 17.32 -9.36
N GLY A 400 -9.41 16.14 -9.06
CA GLY A 400 -9.19 14.91 -9.80
C GLY A 400 -7.90 14.14 -9.42
N GLU A 401 -7.85 12.86 -9.80
CA GLU A 401 -6.73 11.95 -9.48
C GLU A 401 -5.41 12.41 -10.13
N GLU A 402 -5.44 12.85 -11.39
CA GLU A 402 -4.24 13.27 -12.12
C GLU A 402 -3.53 14.43 -11.40
N LYS A 403 -4.30 15.45 -10.99
CA LYS A 403 -3.76 16.60 -10.26
C LYS A 403 -3.25 16.22 -8.87
N MET A 404 -3.92 15.28 -8.21
CA MET A 404 -3.49 14.74 -6.93
C MET A 404 -2.12 14.07 -7.06
N GLU A 405 -1.93 13.17 -8.04
CA GLU A 405 -0.66 12.48 -8.26
C GLU A 405 0.46 13.47 -8.65
N GLU A 406 0.15 14.45 -9.49
CA GLU A 406 1.09 15.53 -9.86
C GLU A 406 1.60 16.25 -8.61
N LEU A 407 0.69 16.75 -7.77
CA LEU A 407 1.03 17.48 -6.55
C LEU A 407 1.76 16.62 -5.53
N MET A 408 1.39 15.33 -5.41
CA MET A 408 2.16 14.35 -4.64
C MET A 408 3.59 14.32 -5.14
N LYS A 409 3.81 14.01 -6.43
CA LYS A 409 5.16 13.85 -7.00
C LYS A 409 6.00 15.13 -6.98
N GLU A 410 5.37 16.30 -7.04
CA GLU A 410 6.04 17.59 -6.95
C GLU A 410 6.51 17.93 -5.55
N ASN A 411 5.72 17.56 -4.53
CA ASN A 411 5.93 18.04 -3.18
C ASN A 411 6.31 16.92 -2.19
N ILE A 412 6.52 15.68 -2.65
CA ILE A 412 6.75 14.52 -1.78
C ILE A 412 7.95 14.68 -0.83
N ILE A 413 9.06 15.27 -1.30
CA ILE A 413 10.25 15.55 -0.47
C ILE A 413 9.95 16.67 0.54
N LYS A 414 9.19 17.68 0.12
CA LYS A 414 8.78 18.80 0.96
C LYS A 414 7.75 18.36 2.02
N GLY A 415 6.94 17.35 1.70
CA GLY A 415 5.91 16.77 2.56
C GLY A 415 4.61 17.57 2.67
N TRP A 416 4.45 18.67 1.92
CA TRP A 416 3.24 19.49 1.92
C TRP A 416 3.19 20.50 0.76
N PHE A 417 1.99 20.99 0.46
CA PHE A 417 1.75 22.10 -0.46
C PHE A 417 0.58 22.97 0.00
N GLU A 418 0.39 24.11 -0.65
CA GLU A 418 -0.71 25.04 -0.44
C GLU A 418 -1.54 25.14 -1.72
N ILE A 419 -2.86 25.25 -1.56
CA ILE A 419 -3.79 25.58 -2.64
C ILE A 419 -4.54 26.87 -2.28
#